data_AF-A0A7C3CT54-F1
#
_entry.id   AF-A0A7C3CT54-F1
#
_cell.length_a   1.000
_cell.length_b   1.000
_cell.length_c   1.000
_cell.angle_alpha   90.00
_cell.angle_beta   90.00
_cell.angle_gamma   90.00
#
_symmetry.space_group_name_H-M   'P 1'
#
loop_
_entity.id
_entity.type
_entity.pdbx_description
1 polymer ?
#
loop_
_entity_poly.entity_id
_entity_poly.type
_entity_poly.pdbx_seq_one_letter_code
_entity_poly.pdbx_strand_id
1 'polypeptide(L)' 'MNQNTPTTGIVVIGRNEGERLRACLDSLHGLDRPVVYVDSGSTDDSLELARSYDFEVVSLDP' A
#
# COMPACT_ATOMS: atom_id res chain seq x y z
N MET A 1 -14.92 25.64 -8.65
CA MET A 1 -14.13 24.40 -8.73
C MET A 1 -14.47 23.60 -7.49
N ASN A 2 -15.28 22.55 -7.60
CA ASN A 2 -15.64 21.74 -6.45
C ASN A 2 -14.45 20.83 -6.15
N GLN A 3 -13.69 21.18 -5.11
CA GLN A 3 -12.59 20.38 -4.62
C GLN A 3 -13.17 19.19 -3.86
N ASN A 4 -13.54 18.13 -4.58
CA ASN A 4 -13.85 16.84 -3.98
C ASN A 4 -12.54 16.14 -3.61
N THR A 5 -11.70 16.79 -2.81
CA THR A 5 -10.46 16.20 -2.32
C THR A 5 -10.85 15.05 -1.39
N PRO A 6 -10.37 13.82 -1.63
CA PRO A 6 -10.67 12.72 -0.72
C PRO A 6 -10.22 13.06 0.69
N THR A 7 -11.17 13.10 1.63
CA THR A 7 -10.98 13.46 3.05
C THR A 7 -10.28 12.37 3.88
N THR A 8 -9.78 11.32 3.24
CA THR A 8 -9.25 10.13 3.90
C THR A 8 -8.16 9.52 3.02
N GLY A 9 -7.03 9.21 3.63
CA GLY A 9 -5.96 8.40 3.04
C GLY A 9 -5.88 7.04 3.73
N ILE A 10 -5.26 6.08 3.06
CA ILE A 10 -5.12 4.71 3.55
C ILE A 10 -3.64 4.39 3.70
N VAL A 11 -3.26 3.88 4.87
CA VAL A 11 -1.90 3.40 5.14
C VAL A 11 -1.99 1.91 5.44
N VAL A 12 -1.33 1.10 4.62
CA VAL A 12 -1.19 -0.35 4.83
C VAL A 12 0.20 -0.60 5.35
N ILE A 13 0.34 -1.15 6.56
CA ILE A 13 1.64 -1.53 7.12
C ILE A 13 1.75 -3.05 7.16
N GLY A 14 2.87 -3.60 6.68
CA GLY A 14 3.06 -5.04 6.60
C GLY A 14 4.51 -5.48 6.74
N ARG A 15 4.69 -6.77 7.03
CA ARG A 15 5.98 -7.47 7.01
C ARG A 15 5.76 -8.94 6.66
N ASN A 16 6.27 -9.39 5.53
CA ASN A 16 6.23 -10.80 5.13
C ASN A 16 4.83 -11.43 5.07
N GLU A 17 3.86 -10.74 4.48
CA GLU A 17 2.45 -11.13 4.51
C GLU A 17 2.00 -11.93 3.26
N GLY A 18 2.85 -12.05 2.24
CA GLY A 18 2.59 -12.83 1.02
C GLY A 18 1.19 -12.60 0.42
N GLU A 19 0.40 -13.67 0.28
CA GLU A 19 -0.97 -13.61 -0.28
C GLU A 19 -1.92 -12.68 0.49
N ARG A 20 -1.69 -12.47 1.80
CA ARG A 20 -2.53 -11.54 2.57
C ARG A 20 -2.29 -10.10 2.16
N LEU A 21 -1.05 -9.75 1.85
CA LEU A 21 -0.73 -8.45 1.27
C LEU A 21 -1.41 -8.31 -0.09
N ARG A 22 -1.28 -9.30 -0.98
CA ARG A 22 -1.94 -9.27 -2.30
C ARG A 22 -3.44 -9.01 -2.19
N ALA A 23 -4.14 -9.80 -1.38
CA ALA A 23 -5.59 -9.64 -1.18
C ALA A 23 -5.95 -8.26 -0.61
N CYS A 24 -5.12 -7.70 0.27
CA CYS A 24 -5.31 -6.34 0.77
C CYS A 24 -5.14 -5.30 -0.33
N LEU A 25 -4.04 -5.35 -1.10
CA LEU A 25 -3.76 -4.40 -2.18
C LEU A 25 -4.82 -4.48 -3.29
N ASP A 26 -5.25 -5.68 -3.66
CA ASP A 26 -6.36 -5.92 -4.60
C ASP A 26 -7.65 -5.22 -4.15
N SER A 27 -7.96 -5.25 -2.85
CA SER A 27 -9.16 -4.60 -2.31
C SER A 27 -9.11 -3.07 -2.34
N LEU A 28 -7.90 -2.51 -2.44
CA LEU A 28 -7.65 -1.06 -2.45
C LEU A 28 -7.41 -0.50 -3.87
N HIS A 29 -7.08 -1.37 -4.82
CA HIS A 29 -6.75 -0.96 -6.18
C HIS A 29 -7.95 -0.29 -6.87
N GLY A 30 -7.72 0.86 -7.49
CA GLY A 30 -8.75 1.65 -8.17
C GLY A 30 -9.64 2.49 -7.25
N LEU A 31 -9.41 2.51 -5.93
CA LEU A 31 -10.04 3.49 -5.05
C LEU A 31 -9.56 4.91 -5.38
N ASP A 32 -10.49 5.86 -5.44
CA ASP A 32 -10.19 7.29 -5.57
C ASP A 32 -9.72 7.87 -4.22
N ARG A 33 -8.65 7.29 -3.68
CA ARG A 33 -8.05 7.61 -2.38
C ARG A 33 -6.53 7.45 -2.45
N PRO A 34 -5.76 8.33 -1.80
CA PRO A 34 -4.32 8.11 -1.63
C PRO A 34 -4.05 6.85 -0.81
N VAL A 35 -3.16 5.99 -1.30
CA VAL A 35 -2.75 4.75 -0.63
C VAL A 35 -1.23 4.74 -0.51
N VAL A 36 -0.74 4.47 0.71
CA VAL A 36 0.67 4.26 1.01
C VAL A 36 0.84 2.87 1.61
N TYR A 37 1.74 2.08 1.05
CA TYR A 37 2.23 0.85 1.67
C TYR A 37 3.51 1.16 2.46
N VAL A 38 3.54 0.76 3.73
CA VAL A 38 4.68 0.89 4.63
C VAL A 38 5.24 -0.50 4.90
N ASP A 39 6.41 -0.76 4.36
CA ASP A 39 7.15 -1.99 4.60
C ASP A 39 7.94 -1.88 5.91
N SER A 40 7.69 -2.80 6.82
CA SER A 40 8.39 -2.83 8.11
C SER A 40 9.65 -3.69 8.05
N GLY A 41 10.33 -3.82 6.90
CA GLY A 41 11.51 -4.67 6.73
C GLY A 41 11.13 -6.10 6.33
N SER A 42 10.36 -6.22 5.25
CA SER A 42 10.10 -7.53 4.64
C SER A 42 11.36 -8.09 3.99
N THR A 43 11.44 -9.42 3.99
CA THR A 43 12.48 -10.22 3.34
C THR A 43 11.91 -11.10 2.23
N ASP A 44 10.58 -11.13 2.08
CA ASP A 44 9.89 -11.74 0.95
C ASP A 44 9.67 -10.72 -0.18
N ASP A 45 8.79 -11.05 -1.11
CA ASP A 45 8.45 -10.25 -2.29
C ASP A 45 7.46 -9.09 -1.99
N SER A 46 7.15 -8.79 -0.72
CA SER A 46 6.16 -7.78 -0.34
C SER A 46 6.42 -6.40 -0.95
N LEU A 47 7.69 -5.97 -1.04
CA LEU A 47 8.06 -4.69 -1.66
C LEU A 47 7.85 -4.67 -3.17
N GLU A 48 8.20 -5.75 -3.86
CA GLU A 48 8.02 -5.89 -5.31
C GLU A 48 6.53 -5.94 -5.64
N LEU A 49 5.78 -6.70 -4.86
CA LEU A 49 4.33 -6.79 -4.94
C LEU A 49 3.68 -5.42 -4.73
N ALA A 50 4.00 -4.69 -3.65
CA ALA A 50 3.38 -3.39 -3.39
C ALA A 50 3.66 -2.36 -4.50
N ARG A 51 4.88 -2.35 -5.06
CA ARG A 51 5.25 -1.45 -6.17
C ARG A 51 4.49 -1.76 -7.46
N SER A 52 4.00 -2.99 -7.66
CA SER A 52 3.24 -3.33 -8.87
C SER A 52 1.82 -2.76 -8.88
N TYR A 53 1.33 -2.21 -7.76
CA TYR A 53 -0.02 -1.62 -7.64
C TYR A 53 -0.05 -0.10 -7.84
N ASP A 54 1.08 0.51 -8.25
CA ASP A 54 1.26 1.97 -8.38
C ASP A 54 0.99 2.75 -7.07
N PHE A 55 1.12 2.09 -5.91
CA PHE A 55 1.04 2.74 -4.61
C PHE A 55 2.39 3.34 -4.21
N GLU A 56 2.34 4.38 -3.38
CA GLU A 56 3.54 4.90 -2.75
C GLU A 56 4.06 3.88 -1.73
N VAL A 57 5.35 3.55 -1.81
CA VAL A 57 5.98 2.55 -0.93
C VAL A 57 7.04 3.22 -0.07
N VAL A 58 6.89 3.10 1.24
CA VAL A 58 7.84 3.58 2.25
C VAL A 58 8.44 2.38 2.98
N SER A 59 9.77 2.23 2.93
CA SER A 59 10.48 1.23 3.74
C SER A 59 10.95 1.86 5.04
N LEU A 60 10.67 1.19 6.17
CA LEU A 60 11.16 1.60 7.47
C LEU A 60 12.53 0.97 7.77
N ASP A 61 13.38 1.73 8.46
CA ASP A 61 14.62 1.19 9.03
C ASP A 61 14.28 0.22 10.18
N PRO A 62 14.96 -0.95 10.25
CA PRO A 62 14.75 -1.92 11.33
C PRO A 62 15.28 -1.47 12.70
#